data_AF-B7AR66-F1
#
_entry.id   AF-B7AR66-F1
#
_cell.length_a   1.000
_cell.length_b   1.000
_cell.length_c   1.000
_cell.angle_alpha   90.00
_cell.angle_beta   90.00
_cell.angle_gamma   90.00
#
_symmetry.space_group_name_H-M   'P 1'
#
loop_
_entity.id
_entity.type
_entity.pdbx_description
1 polymer ?
#
loop_
_entity_poly.entity_id
_entity_poly.type
_entity_poly.pdbx_seq_one_letter_code
_entity_poly.pdbx_strand_id
1 'polypeptide(L)' 'MAIYKISDLLSTLQSSQHDGYEYVDLSLIEADEDSDESLVLNYIVDSLEGSEDFVDSVELPPNYSIIDKTDN' A
#
# COMPACT_ATOMS: atom_id res chain seq x y z
N MET A 1 21.13 -6.82 22.49
CA MET A 1 20.85 -5.40 22.81
C MET A 1 21.80 -4.53 22.00
N ALA A 2 21.35 -4.22 20.79
CA ALA A 2 22.02 -3.38 19.82
C ALA A 2 21.68 -1.91 20.04
N ILE A 3 22.55 -1.05 19.53
CA ILE A 3 22.41 0.41 19.59
C ILE A 3 22.31 0.91 18.16
N TYR A 4 21.24 1.66 17.88
CA TYR A 4 20.96 2.21 16.56
C TYR A 4 21.12 3.73 16.58
N LYS A 5 21.64 4.30 15.49
CA LYS A 5 21.70 5.76 15.34
C LYS A 5 20.30 6.29 15.05
N ILE A 6 19.87 7.26 15.86
CA ILE A 6 18.58 7.94 15.67
C ILE A 6 18.51 8.60 14.29
N SER A 7 19.60 9.19 13.81
CA SER A 7 19.67 9.80 12.48
C SER A 7 19.33 8.83 11.36
N ASP A 8 19.86 7.61 11.46
CA ASP A 8 19.74 6.61 10.40
C ASP A 8 18.31 6.05 10.40
N LEU A 9 17.77 5.74 11.59
CA LEU A 9 16.38 5.33 11.77
C LEU A 9 15.39 6.40 11.25
N LEU A 10 15.58 7.66 11.63
CA LEU A 10 14.71 8.75 11.19
C LEU A 10 14.79 8.96 9.68
N SER A 11 16.00 8.92 9.10
CA SER A 11 16.17 9.11 7.65
C SER A 11 15.43 8.04 6.86
N THR A 12 15.52 6.78 7.29
CA THR A 12 14.81 5.67 6.66
C THR A 12 13.29 5.81 6.83
N LEU A 13 12.80 6.08 8.04
CA LEU A 13 11.36 6.23 8.30
C LEU A 13 10.75 7.43 7.56
N GLN A 14 11.47 8.55 7.46
CA GLN A 14 11.03 9.74 6.73
C GLN A 14 10.93 9.48 5.23
N SER A 15 11.87 8.72 4.65
CA SER A 15 11.78 8.30 3.26
C SER A 15 10.50 7.50 3.03
N SER A 16 10.25 6.47 3.86
CA SER A 16 9.08 5.62 3.71
C SER A 16 7.76 6.35 3.99
N GLN A 17 7.75 7.33 4.88
CA GLN A 17 6.60 8.22 5.06
C GLN A 17 6.30 9.00 3.76
N HIS A 18 7.34 9.48 3.06
CA HIS A 18 7.18 10.16 1.78
C HIS A 18 6.69 9.19 0.67
N ASP A 19 7.07 7.92 0.75
CA ASP A 19 6.57 6.86 -0.14
C ASP A 19 5.12 6.44 0.15
N GLY A 20 4.47 7.02 1.17
CA GLY A 20 3.05 6.81 1.49
C GLY A 20 2.79 5.76 2.58
N TYR A 21 3.83 5.21 3.21
CA TYR A 21 3.67 4.26 4.31
C TYR A 21 3.35 4.99 5.63
N GLU A 22 2.28 4.57 6.30
CA GLU A 22 1.85 5.15 7.58
C GLU A 22 2.33 4.35 8.80
N TYR A 23 2.39 3.02 8.68
CA TYR A 23 2.73 2.11 9.76
C TYR A 23 3.93 1.25 9.42
N VAL A 24 4.75 0.96 10.43
CA VAL A 24 5.91 0.07 10.33
C VAL A 24 5.92 -0.89 11.51
N ASP A 25 6.07 -2.18 11.23
CA ASP A 25 6.42 -3.19 12.21
C ASP A 25 7.94 -3.26 12.35
N LEU A 26 8.42 -3.19 13.59
CA LEU A 26 9.85 -3.24 13.90
C LEU A 26 10.19 -4.60 14.49
N SER A 27 11.00 -5.36 13.76
CA SER A 27 11.40 -6.72 14.12
C SER A 27 12.91 -6.80 14.33
N LEU A 28 13.35 -7.44 15.41
CA LEU A 28 14.76 -7.69 15.68
C LEU A 28 15.20 -8.98 14.97
N ILE A 29 16.32 -8.91 14.24
CA ILE A 29 17.07 -10.09 13.80
C ILE A 29 18.20 -10.29 14.79
N GLU A 30 18.23 -11.47 15.41
CA GLU A 30 19.33 -11.86 16.30
C GLU A 30 20.63 -12.02 15.52
N ALA A 31 21.75 -11.78 16.19
CA ALA A 31 23.06 -12.01 15.59
C ALA A 31 23.29 -13.51 15.32
N ASP A 32 23.91 -13.82 14.19
CA ASP A 32 24.33 -15.17 13.80
C ASP A 32 25.85 -15.20 13.54
N GLU A 33 26.41 -16.36 13.16
CA GLU A 33 27.86 -16.54 12.95
C GLU A 33 28.47 -15.55 11.94
N ASP A 34 27.66 -15.02 11.01
CA ASP A 34 28.07 -14.14 9.92
C ASP A 34 27.48 -12.73 9.99
N SER A 35 26.69 -12.38 11.02
CA SER A 35 25.98 -11.08 11.06
C SER A 35 25.66 -10.58 12.46
N ASP A 36 25.74 -9.26 12.62
CA ASP A 36 25.36 -8.56 13.86
C ASP A 36 23.83 -8.40 14.00
N GLU A 37 23.38 -8.21 15.25
CA GLU A 37 21.98 -7.95 15.60
C GLU A 37 21.45 -6.72 14.84
N SER A 38 20.36 -6.90 14.08
CA SER A 38 19.87 -5.92 13.11
C SER A 38 18.38 -5.65 13.30
N LEU A 39 17.94 -4.43 12.97
CA LEU A 39 16.53 -4.04 13.02
C LEU A 39 15.93 -4.06 11.62
N VAL A 40 14.84 -4.80 11.44
CA VAL A 40 14.06 -4.85 10.20
C VAL A 40 12.85 -3.93 10.33
N LEU A 41 12.65 -3.12 9.31
CA LEU A 41 11.51 -2.22 9.17
C LEU A 41 10.55 -2.82 8.14
N ASN A 42 9.46 -3.42 8.60
CA ASN A 42 8.42 -4.00 7.76
C ASN A 42 7.29 -2.98 7.59
N TYR A 43 7.26 -2.28 6.46
CA TYR A 43 6.20 -1.30 6.19
C TYR A 43 4.86 -2.00 5.92
N ILE A 44 3.81 -1.53 6.58
CA ILE A 44 2.47 -2.08 6.47
C ILE A 44 1.72 -1.23 5.45
N VAL A 45 1.29 -1.87 4.37
CA VAL A 45 0.45 -1.26 3.33
C VAL A 45 -0.99 -1.58 3.67
N ASP A 46 -1.85 -0.56 3.70
CA ASP A 46 -3.28 -0.81 3.79
C ASP A 46 -3.72 -1.53 2.51
N SER A 47 -4.31 -2.71 2.65
CA SER A 47 -4.73 -3.54 1.50
C SER A 47 -5.92 -2.94 0.73
N LEU A 48 -6.40 -1.76 1.13
CA LEU A 48 -7.51 -1.04 0.50
C LEU A 48 -7.07 -0.05 -0.59
N GLU A 49 -5.79 0.01 -0.96
CA GLU A 49 -5.35 0.70 -2.20
C GLU A 49 -5.67 -0.09 -3.48
N GLY A 50 -6.77 -0.86 -3.48
CA GLY A 50 -7.51 -1.10 -4.69
C GLY A 50 -8.48 0.05 -4.88
N SER A 51 -8.10 1.08 -5.65
CA SER A 51 -9.09 2.02 -6.18
C SER A 51 -10.02 1.23 -7.10
N GLU A 52 -11.09 0.66 -6.54
CA GLU A 52 -12.18 0.11 -7.33
C GLU A 52 -12.90 1.30 -7.97
N ASP A 53 -12.57 1.58 -9.23
CA ASP A 53 -13.25 2.59 -10.04
C ASP A 53 -14.69 2.13 -10.28
N PHE A 54 -15.62 2.68 -9.50
CA PHE A 54 -17.05 2.52 -9.71
C PHE A 54 -17.55 3.60 -10.67
N VAL A 55 -18.13 3.17 -11.80
CA VAL A 55 -18.83 4.07 -12.72
C VAL A 55 -20.31 4.06 -12.40
N ASP A 56 -20.87 5.23 -12.09
CA ASP A 56 -22.31 5.40 -11.89
C ASP A 56 -23.10 5.10 -13.17
N SER A 57 -24.18 4.35 -13.04
CA SER A 57 -25.12 4.15 -14.13
C SER A 57 -25.89 5.43 -14.41
N VAL A 58 -26.10 5.74 -15.68
CA VAL A 58 -26.96 6.84 -16.12
C VAL A 58 -28.25 6.31 -16.70
N GLU A 59 -29.35 7.03 -16.49
CA GLU A 59 -30.62 6.71 -17.15
C GLU A 59 -30.52 7.01 -18.65
N LEU A 60 -31.11 6.14 -19.47
CA LEU A 60 -31.15 6.32 -20.92
C LEU A 60 -31.98 7.59 -21.25
N PRO A 61 -31.44 8.56 -22.01
CA PRO A 61 -32.21 9.74 -22.36
C PRO A 61 -33.49 9.37 -23.13
N PRO A 62 -34.58 10.14 -22.97
CA PRO A 62 -35.91 9.75 -23.45
C PRO A 62 -36.03 9.62 -24.98
N ASN A 63 -35.05 10.13 -25.73
CA ASN A 63 -34.98 10.04 -27.19
C ASN A 63 -34.11 8.88 -27.69
N TYR A 64 -33.65 7.98 -26.81
CA TYR A 64 -32.94 6.77 -27.15
C TYR A 64 -33.76 5.54 -26.79
N SER A 65 -33.67 4.50 -27.62
CA SER A 65 -34.33 3.22 -27.37
C SER A 65 -33.36 2.10 -27.68
N ILE A 66 -33.36 1.08 -26.83
CA ILE A 66 -32.55 -0.11 -27.05
C ILE A 66 -33.23 -0.90 -28.17
N ILE A 67 -32.64 -0.86 -29.35
CA ILE A 67 -33.06 -1.72 -30.46
C ILE A 67 -32.54 -3.12 -30.21
N ASP A 68 -33.36 -3.95 -29.58
CA ASP A 68 -33.11 -5.37 -29.50
C ASP A 68 -33.29 -5.95 -30.91
N LYS A 69 -32.19 -6.16 -31.63
CA LYS A 69 -32.20 -6.85 -32.92
C LYS A 69 -32.40 -8.33 -32.69
N THR A 70 -33.59 -8.70 -32.24
CA THR A 70 -34.06 -10.07 -32.33
C THR A 70 -35.08 -10.12 -33.47
N ASP A 71 -34.54 -10.24 -34.69
CA ASP A 71 -35.25 -10.52 -35.95
C ASP A 71 -36.18 -11.73 -35.78
N ASN A 72 -37.48 -11.57 -36.06
CA ASN A 72 -38.23 -12.24 -37.14
C ASN A 72 -39.75 -12.19 -36.88
#